data_AF-D7IE73-F1
#
_entry.id   AF-D7IE73-F1
#
_cell.length_a   1.000
_cell.length_b   1.000
_cell.length_c   1.000
_cell.angle_alpha   90.00
_cell.angle_beta   90.00
_cell.angle_gamma   90.00
#
_symmetry.space_group_name_H-M   'P 1'
#
loop_
_entity.id
_entity.type
_entity.pdbx_description
1 polymer ?
#
loop_
_entity_poly.entity_id
_entity_poly.type
_entity_poly.pdbx_seq_one_letter_code
_entity_poly.pdbx_strand_id
1 'polypeptide(L)'
;MIMEITMKEKNAISESLRAYVAKYPSQTKAAGSLKGVSVGTVSNILNGRYENISDEMFRNVASQVGGVSATGWQIVETGAYQEITAVLSDAQRWRNVTWVTGEAGCGKSTTARVYLHEHKEVFYILCSEDMKKGDFVREIARTVGIRTEGYNIREVWGLILDDIIQMDAPLLVFDEADKLTEPVFHYFISLYNKLEE
;
A
#
# COMPACT_ATOMS: atom_id res chain seq x y z
N MET A 1 -5.05 31.77 -5.20
CA MET A 1 -5.61 31.44 -6.53
C MET A 1 -5.21 30.00 -6.83
N ILE A 2 -6.13 29.04 -6.76
CA ILE A 2 -5.80 27.65 -7.05
C ILE A 2 -5.66 27.56 -8.58
N MET A 3 -4.47 27.21 -9.08
CA MET A 3 -4.27 27.00 -10.51
C MET A 3 -5.11 25.81 -10.99
N GLU A 4 -5.78 26.00 -12.14
CA GLU A 4 -6.43 24.93 -12.88
C GLU A 4 -5.38 23.92 -13.34
N ILE A 5 -5.69 22.63 -13.22
CA ILE A 5 -4.77 21.57 -13.61
C ILE A 5 -4.85 21.35 -15.13
N THR A 6 -3.70 21.43 -15.78
CA THR A 6 -3.62 21.35 -17.25
C THR A 6 -3.93 19.94 -17.74
N MET A 7 -4.34 19.81 -19.00
CA MET A 7 -4.59 18.49 -19.61
C MET A 7 -3.34 17.58 -19.58
N LYS A 8 -2.14 18.17 -19.71
CA LYS A 8 -0.87 17.45 -19.61
C LYS A 8 -0.68 16.84 -18.21
N GLU A 9 -1.00 17.59 -17.17
CA GLU A 9 -0.94 17.11 -15.78
C GLU A 9 -2.02 16.05 -15.50
N LYS A 10 -3.25 16.22 -16.01
CA LYS A 10 -4.31 15.19 -15.91
C LYS A 10 -3.86 13.87 -16.53
N ASN A 11 -3.23 13.91 -17.70
CA ASN A 11 -2.68 12.73 -18.37
C ASN A 11 -1.54 12.08 -17.57
N ALA A 12 -0.63 12.88 -17.00
CA ALA A 12 0.45 12.35 -16.15
C ALA A 12 -0.07 11.67 -14.88
N ILE A 13 -1.13 12.22 -14.27
CA ILE A 13 -1.82 11.60 -13.13
C ILE A 13 -2.50 10.31 -13.56
N SER A 14 -3.14 10.27 -14.73
CA SER A 14 -3.77 9.06 -15.26
C SER A 14 -2.76 7.93 -15.46
N GLU A 15 -1.57 8.23 -15.99
CA GLU A 15 -0.49 7.25 -16.14
C GLU A 15 0.04 6.76 -14.78
N SER A 16 0.23 7.68 -13.84
CA SER A 16 0.66 7.33 -12.48
C SER A 16 -0.38 6.43 -11.77
N LEU A 17 -1.67 6.74 -11.94
CA LEU A 17 -2.77 5.93 -11.44
C LEU A 17 -2.81 4.56 -12.13
N ARG A 18 -2.54 4.47 -13.43
CA ARG A 18 -2.45 3.20 -14.17
C ARG A 18 -1.35 2.31 -13.60
N ALA A 19 -0.16 2.87 -13.39
CA ALA A 19 0.95 2.16 -12.76
C ALA A 19 0.64 1.72 -11.33
N TYR A 20 -0.06 2.55 -10.55
CA TYR A 20 -0.53 2.20 -9.22
C TYR A 20 -1.54 1.04 -9.24
N VAL A 21 -2.55 1.11 -10.11
CA VAL A 21 -3.60 0.08 -10.23
C VAL A 21 -3.03 -1.28 -10.65
N ALA A 22 -1.99 -1.29 -11.49
CA ALA A 22 -1.32 -2.52 -11.93
C ALA A 22 -0.63 -3.32 -10.81
N LYS A 23 -0.47 -2.73 -9.62
CA LYS A 23 0.10 -3.38 -8.42
C LYS A 23 -0.93 -4.16 -7.62
N TYR A 24 -2.21 -3.92 -7.87
CA TYR A 24 -3.29 -4.61 -7.18
C TYR A 24 -3.86 -5.73 -8.06
N PRO A 25 -4.49 -6.76 -7.45
CA PRO A 25 -5.14 -7.83 -8.19
C PRO A 25 -6.29 -7.34 -9.08
N SER A 26 -6.92 -6.20 -8.72
CA SER A 26 -7.98 -5.59 -9.52
C SER A 26 -8.07 -4.07 -9.32
N GLN A 27 -8.70 -3.39 -10.28
CA GLN A 27 -9.00 -1.96 -10.19
C GLN A 27 -9.88 -1.61 -8.99
N THR A 28 -10.82 -2.50 -8.62
CA THR A 28 -11.69 -2.29 -7.45
C THR A 28 -10.87 -2.26 -6.16
N LYS A 29 -9.87 -3.14 -6.02
CA LYS A 29 -8.97 -3.17 -4.86
C LYS A 29 -8.09 -1.92 -4.83
N ALA A 30 -7.47 -1.57 -5.96
CA ALA A 30 -6.70 -0.33 -6.05
C ALA A 30 -7.55 0.89 -5.64
N ALA A 31 -8.78 1.01 -6.16
CA ALA A 31 -9.70 2.09 -5.79
C ALA A 31 -10.10 2.06 -4.31
N GLY A 32 -10.31 0.86 -3.73
CA GLY A 32 -10.59 0.69 -2.31
C GLY A 32 -9.45 1.16 -1.40
N SER A 33 -8.22 1.16 -1.89
CA SER A 33 -7.05 1.62 -1.13
C SER A 33 -6.88 3.14 -1.09
N LEU A 34 -7.49 3.84 -2.06
CA LEU A 34 -7.42 5.29 -2.22
C LEU A 34 -8.48 5.97 -1.35
N LYS A 35 -8.04 6.90 -0.49
CA LYS A 35 -8.89 7.69 0.40
C LYS A 35 -9.72 8.68 -0.39
N GLY A 36 -11.04 8.60 -0.25
CA GLY A 36 -11.98 9.53 -0.89
C GLY A 36 -12.10 9.40 -2.40
N VAL A 37 -11.64 8.29 -3.00
CA VAL A 37 -11.72 8.06 -4.45
C VAL A 37 -12.66 6.89 -4.73
N SER A 38 -13.66 7.12 -5.58
CA SER A 38 -14.60 6.07 -5.96
C SER A 38 -14.04 5.17 -7.07
N VAL A 39 -14.54 3.94 -7.18
CA VAL A 39 -14.22 3.03 -8.31
C VAL A 39 -14.60 3.68 -9.65
N GLY A 40 -15.71 4.41 -9.70
CA GLY A 40 -16.14 5.15 -10.89
C GLY A 40 -15.18 6.28 -11.26
N THR A 41 -14.65 7.00 -10.27
CA THR A 41 -13.63 8.05 -10.46
C THR A 41 -12.36 7.46 -11.06
N VAL A 42 -11.83 6.36 -10.48
CA VAL A 42 -10.66 5.65 -11.02
C VAL A 42 -10.91 5.21 -12.47
N SER A 43 -12.06 4.59 -12.73
CA SER A 43 -12.45 4.15 -14.08
C SER A 43 -12.49 5.31 -15.07
N ASN A 44 -13.05 6.45 -14.69
CA ASN A 44 -13.13 7.61 -15.57
C ASN A 44 -11.75 8.21 -15.88
N ILE A 45 -10.86 8.30 -14.88
CA ILE A 45 -9.49 8.79 -15.08
C ILE A 45 -8.69 7.87 -16.00
N LEU A 46 -8.79 6.54 -15.83
CA LEU A 46 -8.05 5.58 -16.64
C LEU A 46 -8.55 5.49 -18.10
N ASN A 47 -9.81 5.87 -18.33
CA ASN A 47 -10.44 5.88 -19.66
C ASN A 47 -10.43 7.27 -20.33
N GLY A 48 -9.76 8.27 -19.75
CA GLY A 48 -9.66 9.61 -20.34
C GLY A 48 -10.92 10.48 -20.24
N ARG A 49 -11.92 10.08 -19.43
CA ARG A 49 -13.20 10.79 -19.26
C ARG A 49 -13.09 11.78 -18.10
N TYR A 50 -12.61 12.99 -18.38
CA TYR A 50 -12.27 13.98 -17.34
C TYR A 50 -13.34 15.01 -17.07
N GLU A 51 -14.42 15.03 -17.85
CA GLU A 51 -15.42 16.10 -17.89
C GLU A 51 -16.14 16.29 -16.54
N ASN A 52 -16.32 15.21 -15.79
CA ASN A 52 -17.05 15.18 -14.51
C ASN A 52 -16.11 15.04 -13.29
N ILE A 53 -14.81 15.29 -13.46
CA ILE A 53 -13.82 15.13 -12.39
C ILE A 53 -13.21 16.48 -12.06
N SER A 54 -13.40 16.91 -10.82
CA SER A 54 -12.84 18.18 -10.34
C SER A 54 -11.31 18.13 -10.26
N ASP A 55 -10.67 19.28 -10.42
CA ASP A 55 -9.22 19.41 -10.25
C ASP A 55 -8.76 19.06 -8.82
N GLU A 56 -9.62 19.28 -7.83
CA GLU A 56 -9.40 18.82 -6.45
C GLU A 56 -9.31 17.29 -6.37
N MET A 57 -10.17 16.57 -7.07
CA MET A 57 -10.12 15.11 -7.13
C MET A 57 -8.85 14.62 -7.83
N PHE A 58 -8.41 15.28 -8.91
CA PHE A 58 -7.12 14.97 -9.53
C PHE A 58 -5.95 15.17 -8.58
N ARG A 59 -5.93 16.27 -7.81
CA ARG A 59 -4.92 16.52 -6.78
C ARG A 59 -4.94 15.47 -5.67
N ASN A 60 -6.12 15.04 -5.23
CA ASN A 60 -6.27 13.98 -4.24
C ASN A 60 -5.73 12.62 -4.76
N VAL A 61 -5.96 12.30 -6.03
CA VAL A 61 -5.38 11.10 -6.64
C VAL A 61 -3.85 11.24 -6.72
N ALA A 62 -3.36 12.37 -7.23
CA ALA A 62 -1.94 12.64 -7.41
C ALA A 62 -1.14 12.52 -6.09
N SER A 63 -1.69 13.02 -4.97
CA SER A 63 -1.03 12.93 -3.67
C SER A 63 -0.94 11.52 -3.11
N GLN A 64 -1.76 10.59 -3.62
CA GLN A 64 -1.80 9.20 -3.16
C GLN A 64 -1.04 8.24 -4.08
N VAL A 65 -1.00 8.51 -5.39
CA VAL A 65 -0.31 7.65 -6.37
C VAL A 65 1.08 8.18 -6.76
N GLY A 66 1.38 9.45 -6.45
CA GLY A 66 2.66 10.10 -6.68
C GLY A 66 3.75 9.53 -5.78
N GLY A 67 4.32 8.40 -6.19
CA GLY A 67 5.39 7.70 -5.49
C GLY A 67 6.69 8.49 -5.37
N VAL A 68 7.67 7.86 -4.71
CA VAL A 68 9.03 8.38 -4.42
C VAL A 68 9.76 8.92 -5.67
N SER A 69 9.35 8.54 -6.89
CA SER A 69 9.94 9.00 -8.15
C SER A 69 9.47 10.40 -8.60
N ALA A 70 8.35 10.91 -8.08
CA ALA A 70 7.86 12.25 -8.44
C ALA A 70 8.75 13.39 -7.91
N THR A 71 9.58 13.09 -6.91
CA THR A 71 10.42 14.06 -6.18
C THR A 71 11.88 14.07 -6.63
N GLY A 72 12.25 13.32 -7.69
CA GLY A 72 13.60 13.36 -8.27
C GLY A 72 14.69 12.71 -7.42
N TRP A 73 14.33 11.89 -6.43
CA TRP A 73 15.29 11.17 -5.59
C TRP A 73 16.01 10.11 -6.41
N GLN A 74 17.34 10.18 -6.45
CA GLN A 74 18.18 9.13 -6.98
C GLN A 74 18.37 8.08 -5.88
N ILE A 75 17.87 6.86 -6.10
CA ILE A 75 18.16 5.74 -5.21
C ILE A 75 19.58 5.28 -5.49
N VAL A 76 20.40 5.25 -4.45
CA VAL A 76 21.75 4.67 -4.51
C VAL A 76 21.66 3.26 -3.96
N GLU A 77 22.05 2.28 -4.77
CA GLU A 77 22.12 0.87 -4.35
C GLU A 77 23.30 0.67 -3.39
N THR A 78 23.04 0.83 -2.09
CA THR A 78 24.00 0.51 -1.02
C THR A 78 23.95 -0.99 -0.70
N GLY A 79 24.93 -1.50 0.06
CA GLY A 79 24.87 -2.88 0.56
C GLY A 79 23.59 -3.17 1.36
N ALA A 80 23.19 -2.24 2.23
CA ALA A 80 21.93 -2.33 2.98
C ALA A 80 20.69 -2.36 2.06
N TYR A 81 20.69 -1.59 0.96
CA TYR A 81 19.62 -1.65 -0.03
C TYR A 81 19.50 -3.04 -0.66
N GLN A 82 20.62 -3.64 -1.04
CA GLN A 82 20.66 -4.96 -1.67
C GLN A 82 20.21 -6.06 -0.70
N GLU A 83 20.69 -6.03 0.55
CA GLU A 83 20.33 -6.99 1.58
C GLU A 83 18.83 -6.94 1.90
N ILE A 84 18.28 -5.74 2.12
CA ILE A 84 16.86 -5.58 2.46
C ILE A 84 15.98 -5.96 1.28
N THR A 85 16.37 -5.59 0.05
CA THR A 85 15.65 -6.02 -1.17
C THR A 85 15.65 -7.55 -1.30
N ALA A 86 16.78 -8.21 -1.03
CA ALA A 86 16.87 -9.67 -1.05
C ALA A 86 15.95 -10.30 0.00
N VAL A 87 15.89 -9.75 1.21
CA VAL A 87 14.99 -10.22 2.27
C VAL A 87 13.51 -10.04 1.88
N LEU A 88 13.14 -8.89 1.33
CA LEU A 88 11.76 -8.63 0.88
C LEU A 88 11.36 -9.59 -0.26
N SER A 89 12.28 -9.83 -1.20
CA SER A 89 12.08 -10.76 -2.32
C SER A 89 11.94 -12.21 -1.86
N ASP A 90 12.79 -12.64 -0.92
CA ASP A 90 12.72 -13.98 -0.33
C ASP A 90 11.40 -14.19 0.40
N ALA A 91 11.00 -13.23 1.25
CA ALA A 91 9.74 -13.27 1.98
C ALA A 91 8.52 -13.32 1.06
N GLN A 92 8.51 -12.50 0.02
CA GLN A 92 7.44 -12.52 -0.98
C GLN A 92 7.36 -13.87 -1.70
N ARG A 93 8.52 -14.38 -2.17
CA ARG A 93 8.60 -15.60 -2.98
C ARG A 93 8.24 -16.85 -2.20
N TRP A 94 8.72 -16.96 -0.96
CA TRP A 94 8.57 -18.16 -0.15
C TRP A 94 7.46 -18.05 0.90
N ARG A 95 6.72 -16.94 0.93
CA ARG A 95 5.62 -16.69 1.86
C ARG A 95 6.05 -16.84 3.32
N ASN A 96 7.29 -16.46 3.62
CA ASN A 96 7.86 -16.54 4.97
C ASN A 96 7.75 -15.20 5.70
N VAL A 97 8.05 -15.23 7.00
CA VAL A 97 8.08 -14.03 7.85
C VAL A 97 9.53 -13.75 8.24
N THR A 98 10.01 -12.54 7.96
CA THR A 98 11.37 -12.11 8.31
C THR A 98 11.35 -10.77 9.04
N TRP A 99 12.17 -10.67 10.09
CA TRP A 99 12.41 -9.43 10.83
C TRP A 99 13.67 -8.74 10.30
N VAL A 100 13.55 -7.47 9.91
CA VAL A 100 14.68 -6.64 9.48
C VAL A 100 14.94 -5.57 10.54
N THR A 101 16.11 -5.62 11.16
CA THR A 101 16.55 -4.61 12.14
C THR A 101 17.80 -3.89 11.63
N GLY A 102 18.02 -2.68 12.10
CA GLY A 102 19.18 -1.87 11.73
C GLY A 102 19.04 -0.45 12.25
N GLU A 103 20.11 0.33 12.22
CA GLU A 103 20.12 1.69 12.74
C GLU A 103 19.14 2.63 11.99
N ALA A 104 18.68 3.68 12.67
CA ALA A 104 17.89 4.71 12.02
C ALA A 104 18.69 5.37 10.89
N GLY A 105 18.06 5.56 9.73
CA GLY A 105 18.74 6.13 8.56
C GLY A 105 19.54 5.14 7.70
N CYS A 106 19.59 3.84 8.04
CA CYS A 106 20.30 2.85 7.20
C CYS A 106 19.58 2.49 5.88
N GLY A 107 18.38 3.02 5.64
CA GLY A 107 17.66 2.87 4.38
C GLY A 107 16.45 1.92 4.40
N LYS A 108 16.13 1.24 5.52
CA LYS A 108 15.00 0.29 5.63
C LYS A 108 13.70 0.78 5.02
N SER A 109 13.15 1.88 5.53
CA SER A 109 11.87 2.44 5.08
C SER A 109 11.92 2.88 3.62
N THR A 110 13.05 3.41 3.16
CA THR A 110 13.24 3.82 1.77
C THR A 110 13.25 2.61 0.84
N THR A 111 14.05 1.58 1.15
CA THR A 111 14.11 0.35 0.37
C THR A 111 12.76 -0.35 0.31
N ALA A 112 12.04 -0.46 1.43
CA ALA A 112 10.71 -1.04 1.47
C ALA A 112 9.70 -0.30 0.56
N ARG A 113 9.75 1.04 0.54
CA ARG A 113 8.89 1.84 -0.35
C ARG A 113 9.28 1.70 -1.82
N VAL A 114 10.57 1.62 -2.14
CA VAL A 114 11.05 1.35 -3.50
C VAL A 114 10.57 -0.03 -3.95
N TYR A 115 10.74 -1.05 -3.11
CA TYR A 115 10.29 -2.42 -3.40
C TYR A 115 8.78 -2.48 -3.67
N LEU A 116 7.97 -1.82 -2.82
CA LEU A 116 6.53 -1.60 -3.04
C LEU A 116 6.22 -0.94 -4.39
N HIS A 117 7.08 -0.02 -4.85
CA HIS A 117 6.87 0.67 -6.10
C HIS A 117 7.14 -0.20 -7.33
N GLU A 118 8.05 -1.17 -7.22
CA GLU A 118 8.54 -2.02 -8.31
C GLU A 118 7.81 -3.35 -8.42
N HIS A 119 7.18 -3.82 -7.34
CA HIS A 119 6.56 -5.14 -7.26
C HIS A 119 5.03 -5.05 -7.09
N LYS A 120 4.34 -6.10 -7.53
CA LYS A 120 2.90 -6.25 -7.34
C LYS A 120 2.59 -6.86 -5.98
N GLU A 121 1.40 -6.55 -5.46
CA GLU A 121 0.84 -7.15 -4.24
C GLU A 121 1.73 -7.02 -3.01
N VAL A 122 2.55 -5.97 -3.00
CA VAL A 122 3.27 -5.50 -1.82
C VAL A 122 2.40 -4.44 -1.14
N PHE A 123 2.28 -4.50 0.17
CA PHE A 123 1.46 -3.60 0.97
C PHE A 123 2.30 -3.09 2.13
N TYR A 124 2.45 -1.77 2.23
CA TYR A 124 3.25 -1.14 3.26
C TYR A 124 2.35 -0.49 4.32
N ILE A 125 2.56 -0.88 5.57
CA ILE A 125 1.85 -0.38 6.75
C ILE A 125 2.89 0.29 7.64
N LEU A 126 2.74 1.60 7.83
CA LEU A 126 3.53 2.33 8.83
C LEU A 126 2.85 2.19 10.19
N CYS A 127 3.53 1.53 11.12
CA CYS A 127 3.04 1.34 12.48
C CYS A 127 3.32 2.56 13.35
N SER A 128 2.48 2.75 14.37
CA SER A 128 2.60 3.86 15.32
C SER A 128 2.14 3.44 16.72
N GLU A 129 2.63 4.14 17.75
CA GLU A 129 2.35 3.82 19.16
C GLU A 129 0.86 4.02 19.55
N ASP A 130 0.19 4.94 18.86
CA ASP A 130 -1.22 5.24 19.07
C ASP A 130 -2.15 4.22 18.39
N MET A 131 -1.63 3.39 17.49
CA MET A 131 -2.39 2.40 16.75
C MET A 131 -3.01 1.33 17.67
N LYS A 132 -4.34 1.31 17.77
CA LYS A 132 -5.07 0.27 18.52
C LYS A 132 -5.47 -0.87 17.58
N LYS A 133 -6.01 -1.96 18.16
CA LYS A 133 -6.46 -3.14 17.41
C LYS A 133 -7.37 -2.79 16.23
N GLY A 134 -8.32 -1.88 16.44
CA GLY A 134 -9.25 -1.48 15.39
C GLY A 134 -8.59 -0.66 14.29
N ASP A 135 -7.61 0.18 14.64
CA ASP A 135 -6.89 1.00 13.68
C ASP A 135 -5.95 0.16 12.84
N PHE A 136 -5.22 -0.78 13.46
CA PHE A 136 -4.36 -1.74 12.78
C PHE A 136 -5.13 -2.55 11.73
N VAL A 137 -6.27 -3.14 12.12
CA VAL A 137 -7.11 -3.93 11.21
C VAL A 137 -7.65 -3.06 10.06
N ARG A 138 -8.13 -1.85 10.35
CA ARG A 138 -8.63 -0.94 9.30
C ARG A 138 -7.53 -0.43 8.39
N GLU A 139 -6.33 -0.23 8.90
CA GLU A 139 -5.19 0.24 8.10
C GLU A 139 -4.69 -0.86 7.15
N ILE A 140 -4.67 -2.12 7.59
CA ILE A 140 -4.43 -3.25 6.69
C ILE A 140 -5.54 -3.34 5.64
N ALA A 141 -6.82 -3.36 6.06
CA ALA A 141 -7.96 -3.41 5.14
C ALA A 141 -7.87 -2.33 4.06
N ARG A 142 -7.63 -1.08 4.48
CA ARG A 142 -7.44 0.04 3.56
C ARG A 142 -6.28 -0.23 2.62
N THR A 143 -5.12 -0.63 3.11
CA THR A 143 -3.91 -0.82 2.28
C THR A 143 -4.10 -1.90 1.21
N VAL A 144 -4.77 -3.01 1.56
CA VAL A 144 -5.12 -4.09 0.61
C VAL A 144 -6.32 -3.76 -0.28
N GLY A 145 -7.05 -2.69 0.01
CA GLY A 145 -8.17 -2.21 -0.81
C GLY A 145 -9.54 -2.75 -0.42
N ILE A 146 -9.71 -3.17 0.84
CA ILE A 146 -10.97 -3.61 1.43
C ILE A 146 -11.69 -2.43 2.06
N ARG A 147 -12.95 -2.26 1.67
CA ARG A 147 -13.89 -1.31 2.28
C ARG A 147 -14.45 -1.88 3.56
N THR A 148 -14.47 -1.07 4.62
CA THR A 148 -14.82 -1.52 5.97
C THR A 148 -16.20 -1.05 6.43
N GLU A 149 -16.92 -0.27 5.62
CA GLU A 149 -18.24 0.25 5.98
C GLU A 149 -19.23 -0.90 6.23
N GLY A 150 -19.94 -0.84 7.37
CA GLY A 150 -20.94 -1.84 7.74
C GLY A 150 -20.38 -3.11 8.40
N TYR A 151 -19.06 -3.26 8.50
CA TYR A 151 -18.42 -4.41 9.13
C TYR A 151 -17.82 -4.06 10.50
N ASN A 152 -17.91 -5.01 11.43
CA ASN A 152 -17.17 -4.95 12.69
C ASN A 152 -15.71 -5.41 12.48
N ILE A 153 -14.83 -5.15 13.46
CA ILE A 153 -13.39 -5.45 13.34
C ILE A 153 -13.10 -6.93 13.08
N ARG A 154 -13.89 -7.86 13.65
CA ARG A 154 -13.71 -9.30 13.44
C ARG A 154 -14.04 -9.67 11.99
N GLU A 155 -15.12 -9.12 11.45
CA GLU A 155 -15.51 -9.35 10.06
C GLU A 155 -14.49 -8.76 9.08
N VAL A 156 -14.02 -7.53 9.33
CA VAL A 156 -12.95 -6.91 8.53
C VAL A 156 -11.69 -7.76 8.55
N TRP A 157 -11.32 -8.31 9.72
CA TRP A 157 -10.17 -9.20 9.84
C TRP A 157 -10.33 -10.46 8.99
N GLY A 158 -11.50 -11.11 9.02
CA GLY A 158 -11.80 -12.25 8.15
C GLY A 158 -11.67 -11.92 6.68
N LEU A 159 -12.25 -10.79 6.24
CA LEU A 159 -12.16 -10.32 4.85
C LEU A 159 -10.71 -10.07 4.40
N ILE A 160 -9.86 -9.53 5.28
CA ILE A 160 -8.44 -9.33 5.00
C ILE A 160 -7.76 -10.68 4.74
N LEU A 161 -7.98 -11.66 5.61
CA LEU A 161 -7.36 -12.97 5.49
C LEU A 161 -7.80 -13.70 4.22
N ASP A 162 -9.10 -13.71 3.95
CA ASP A 162 -9.67 -14.35 2.75
C ASP A 162 -9.13 -13.71 1.46
N ASP A 163 -8.91 -12.40 1.47
CA ASP A 163 -8.39 -11.66 0.32
C ASP A 163 -6.89 -11.95 0.08
N ILE A 164 -6.07 -11.90 1.13
CA ILE A 164 -4.63 -12.16 1.03
C ILE A 164 -4.35 -13.57 0.51
N ILE A 165 -5.11 -14.58 0.95
CA ILE A 165 -4.92 -15.97 0.50
C ILE A 165 -5.15 -16.14 -1.02
N GLN A 166 -5.98 -15.30 -1.62
CA GLN A 166 -6.29 -15.36 -3.05
C GLN A 166 -5.27 -14.61 -3.94
N MET A 167 -4.35 -13.86 -3.33
CA MET A 167 -3.32 -13.09 -4.03
C MET A 167 -2.15 -13.97 -4.51
N ASP A 168 -1.46 -13.52 -5.54
CA ASP A 168 -0.26 -14.16 -6.10
C ASP A 168 0.99 -13.64 -5.40
N ALA A 169 1.41 -14.34 -4.35
CA ALA A 169 2.59 -14.01 -3.53
C ALA A 169 2.50 -12.59 -2.92
N PRO A 170 1.51 -12.32 -2.06
CA PRO A 170 1.39 -11.02 -1.39
C PRO A 170 2.51 -10.83 -0.36
N LEU A 171 2.96 -9.59 -0.18
CA LEU A 171 3.91 -9.20 0.86
C LEU A 171 3.35 -8.06 1.71
N LEU A 172 3.12 -8.32 3.00
CA LEU A 172 2.82 -7.28 3.98
C LEU A 172 4.11 -6.79 4.64
N VAL A 173 4.44 -5.51 4.48
CA VAL A 173 5.58 -4.86 5.12
C VAL A 173 5.08 -3.96 6.25
N PHE A 174 5.47 -4.29 7.48
CA PHE A 174 5.16 -3.50 8.67
C PHE A 174 6.40 -2.71 9.08
N ASP A 175 6.40 -1.41 8.79
CA ASP A 175 7.50 -0.51 9.13
C ASP A 175 7.29 0.09 10.52
N GLU A 176 8.37 0.28 11.28
CA GLU A 176 8.32 0.69 12.70
C GLU A 176 7.43 -0.21 13.59
N ALA A 177 7.39 -1.52 13.29
CA ALA A 177 6.56 -2.49 14.01
C ALA A 177 6.89 -2.60 15.51
N ASP A 178 8.09 -2.20 15.93
CA ASP A 178 8.52 -2.09 17.33
C ASP A 178 7.67 -1.12 18.17
N LYS A 179 6.92 -0.21 17.52
CA LYS A 179 5.99 0.73 18.17
C LYS A 179 4.63 0.13 18.49
N LEU A 180 4.31 -1.06 17.96
CA LEU A 180 2.99 -1.67 18.19
C LEU A 180 2.82 -2.11 19.65
N THR A 181 1.59 -2.04 20.15
CA THR A 181 1.28 -2.61 21.47
C THR A 181 1.20 -4.13 21.42
N GLU A 182 1.58 -4.82 22.50
CA GLU A 182 1.52 -6.28 22.61
C GLU A 182 0.17 -6.89 22.17
N PRO A 183 -1.01 -6.30 22.50
CA PRO A 183 -2.28 -6.83 22.02
C PRO A 183 -2.47 -6.77 20.51
N VAL A 184 -1.79 -5.85 19.80
CA VAL A 184 -1.80 -5.77 18.33
C VAL A 184 -0.86 -6.83 17.75
N PHE A 185 0.28 -7.10 18.39
CA PHE A 185 1.23 -8.13 17.95
C PHE A 185 0.59 -9.52 17.81
N HIS A 186 -0.43 -9.86 18.60
CA HIS A 186 -1.14 -11.15 18.46
C HIS A 186 -1.82 -11.36 17.10
N TYR A 187 -2.07 -10.30 16.32
CA TYR A 187 -2.60 -10.44 14.97
C TYR A 187 -1.57 -11.04 13.99
N PHE A 188 -0.26 -10.89 14.25
CA PHE A 188 0.78 -11.56 13.45
C PHE A 188 0.70 -13.09 13.56
N ILE A 189 0.43 -13.60 14.77
CA ILE A 189 0.22 -15.05 14.98
C ILE A 189 -1.00 -15.52 14.20
N SER A 190 -2.08 -14.73 14.21
CA SER A 190 -3.30 -15.07 13.47
C SER A 190 -3.11 -15.05 11.95
N LEU A 191 -2.33 -14.09 11.43
CA LEU A 191 -1.91 -14.05 10.02
C LEU A 191 -1.10 -15.29 9.67
N TYR A 192 -0.07 -15.59 10.47
CA TYR A 192 0.84 -16.70 10.23
C TYR A 192 0.09 -18.04 10.16
N ASN A 193 -0.71 -18.35 11.20
CA ASN A 193 -1.46 -19.60 11.26
C ASN A 193 -2.42 -19.75 10.07
N LYS A 194 -3.03 -18.67 9.61
CA LYS A 194 -4.00 -18.71 8.51
C LYS A 194 -3.33 -18.87 7.13
N LEU A 195 -2.06 -18.45 7.01
CA LEU A 195 -1.27 -18.60 5.78
C LEU A 195 -0.59 -19.97 5.68
N GLU A 196 -0.46 -20.71 6.79
CA GLU A 196 0.02 -22.09 6.81
C GLU A 196 -1.08 -23.14 6.57
N GLU A 197 -2.36 -22.78 6.77
CA GLU A 197 -3.54 -23.62 6.47
C GLU A 197 -3.85 -23.70 4.97
#